data_AF-X6I9Q0-F1
#
_entry.id   AF-X6I9Q0-F1
#
_cell.length_a   1.000
_cell.length_b   1.000
_cell.length_c   1.000
_cell.angle_alpha   90.00
_cell.angle_beta   90.00
_cell.angle_gamma   90.00
#
_symmetry.space_group_name_H-M   'P 1'
#
loop_
_entity.id
_entity.type
_entity.pdbx_description
1 polymer ?
#
loop_
_entity_poly.entity_id
_entity_poly.type
_entity_poly.pdbx_seq_one_letter_code
_entity_poly.pdbx_strand_id
1 'polypeptide(L)'
;MSTRKERLKKLVKVQEQLKALHETRHAAFLAAAATAETEARELVQHFDADQSMAVLFPDLYHRRIANALVRQEASLESARQEVTLIATATARTNMVERAYKDVRRQDERERSDRDRLDLVAQRRGQE
;
A
#
# COMPACT_ATOMS: atom_id res chain seq x y z
N MET A 1 27.71 16.46 3.36
CA MET A 1 27.24 15.60 2.26
C MET A 1 26.55 14.38 2.85
N SER A 2 25.32 14.04 2.43
CA SER A 2 24.62 12.87 3.00
C SER A 2 25.28 11.56 2.57
N THR A 3 25.45 10.64 3.51
CA THR A 3 26.07 9.34 3.22
C THR A 3 25.14 8.47 2.37
N ARG A 4 25.70 7.50 1.62
CA ARG A 4 24.89 6.55 0.83
C ARG A 4 23.86 5.82 1.73
N LYS A 5 24.28 5.46 2.95
CA LYS A 5 23.44 4.84 3.98
C LYS A 5 22.23 5.71 4.36
N GLU A 6 22.43 7.01 4.60
CA GLU A 6 21.34 7.95 4.91
C GLU A 6 20.36 8.11 3.76
N ARG A 7 20.86 8.17 2.52
CA ARG A 7 20.01 8.25 1.32
C ARG A 7 19.15 7.01 1.16
N LEU A 8 19.72 5.82 1.33
CA LEU A 8 18.97 4.56 1.29
C LEU A 8 17.95 4.46 2.42
N LYS A 9 18.29 4.89 3.65
CA LYS A 9 17.33 4.95 4.77
C LYS A 9 16.12 5.82 4.45
N LYS A 10 16.34 7.00 3.87
CA LYS A 10 15.25 7.88 3.42
C LYS A 10 14.42 7.23 2.32
N LEU A 11 15.08 6.56 1.37
CA LEU A 11 14.41 5.87 0.27
C LEU A 11 13.50 4.75 0.77
N VAL A 12 13.94 3.92 1.74
CA VAL A 12 13.09 2.90 2.38
C VAL A 12 11.81 3.54 2.91
N LYS A 13 11.93 4.61 3.71
CA LYS A 13 10.79 5.30 4.31
C LYS A 13 9.79 5.82 3.25
N VAL A 14 10.30 6.39 2.16
CA VAL A 14 9.43 6.88 1.07
C VAL A 14 8.71 5.72 0.37
N GLN A 15 9.41 4.59 0.12
CA GLN A 15 8.78 3.42 -0.50
C GLN A 15 7.73 2.78 0.42
N GLU A 16 7.96 2.75 1.73
CA GLU A 16 6.95 2.32 2.72
C GLU A 16 5.71 3.22 2.70
N GLN A 17 5.89 4.55 2.63
CA GLN A 17 4.78 5.50 2.52
C GLN A 17 3.98 5.33 1.22
N LEU A 18 4.65 5.10 0.09
CA LEU A 18 3.99 4.82 -1.18
C LEU A 18 3.20 3.51 -1.13
N LYS A 19 3.77 2.46 -0.53
CA LYS A 19 3.06 1.19 -0.32
C LYS A 19 1.80 1.41 0.54
N ALA A 20 1.91 2.13 1.65
CA ALA A 20 0.78 2.43 2.53
C ALA A 20 -0.32 3.26 1.82
N LEU A 21 0.06 4.16 0.91
CA LEU A 21 -0.90 4.90 0.09
C LEU A 21 -1.72 3.96 -0.81
N HIS A 22 -1.07 3.00 -1.47
CA HIS A 22 -1.79 2.03 -2.31
C HIS A 22 -2.66 1.09 -1.48
N GLU A 23 -2.21 0.68 -0.30
CA GLU A 23 -3.00 -0.14 0.63
C GLU A 23 -4.26 0.58 1.12
N THR A 24 -4.15 1.87 1.46
CA THR A 24 -5.32 2.68 1.87
C THR A 24 -6.30 2.89 0.73
N ARG A 25 -5.82 3.15 -0.49
CA ARG A 25 -6.67 3.24 -1.70
C ARG A 25 -7.38 1.93 -2.00
N HIS A 26 -6.67 0.82 -1.95
CA HIS A 26 -7.25 -0.51 -2.11
C HIS A 26 -8.38 -0.76 -1.10
N ALA A 27 -8.14 -0.45 0.18
CA ALA A 27 -9.16 -0.57 1.22
C ALA A 27 -10.37 0.34 0.96
N ALA A 28 -10.14 1.58 0.51
CA ALA A 28 -11.21 2.51 0.16
C ALA A 28 -12.07 2.00 -1.01
N PHE A 29 -11.46 1.43 -2.05
CA PHE A 29 -12.20 0.85 -3.17
C PHE A 29 -13.00 -0.39 -2.75
N LEU A 30 -12.44 -1.25 -1.88
CA LEU A 30 -13.19 -2.38 -1.33
C LEU A 30 -14.38 -1.92 -0.47
N ALA A 31 -14.19 -0.89 0.35
CA ALA A 31 -15.28 -0.31 1.12
C ALA A 31 -16.38 0.27 0.21
N ALA A 32 -15.99 1.01 -0.84
CA ALA A 32 -16.94 1.56 -1.81
C ALA A 32 -17.69 0.47 -2.60
N ALA A 33 -17.02 -0.64 -2.93
CA ALA A 33 -17.68 -1.79 -3.54
C ALA A 33 -18.70 -2.43 -2.60
N ALA A 34 -18.33 -2.62 -1.32
CA ALA A 34 -19.22 -3.19 -0.32
C ALA A 34 -20.45 -2.30 -0.07
N THR A 35 -20.28 -0.97 -0.01
CA THR A 35 -21.41 -0.05 0.18
C THR A 35 -22.34 -0.01 -1.03
N ALA A 36 -21.79 -0.06 -2.25
CA ALA A 36 -22.59 -0.14 -3.46
C ALA A 36 -23.38 -1.45 -3.54
N GLU A 37 -22.79 -2.56 -3.09
CA GLU A 37 -23.47 -3.85 -2.99
C GLU A 37 -24.60 -3.84 -1.96
N THR A 38 -24.39 -3.23 -0.79
CA THR A 38 -25.45 -3.10 0.22
C THR A 38 -26.59 -2.22 -0.28
N GLU A 39 -26.29 -1.10 -0.95
CA GLU A 39 -27.33 -0.24 -1.55
C GLU A 39 -28.15 -1.01 -2.59
N ALA A 40 -27.49 -1.80 -3.46
CA ALA A 40 -28.20 -2.62 -4.43
C ALA A 40 -29.12 -3.66 -3.76
N ARG A 41 -28.65 -4.33 -2.70
CA ARG A 41 -29.46 -5.31 -1.94
C ARG A 41 -30.64 -4.67 -1.24
N GLU A 42 -30.44 -3.51 -0.61
CA GLU A 42 -31.51 -2.74 0.03
C GLU A 42 -32.57 -2.32 -0.99
N LEU A 43 -32.15 -1.86 -2.18
CA LEU A 43 -33.07 -1.48 -3.26
C LEU A 43 -33.90 -2.67 -3.78
N VAL A 44 -33.31 -3.86 -3.86
CA VAL A 44 -34.03 -5.09 -4.22
C VAL A 44 -35.00 -5.51 -3.12
N GLN A 45 -34.59 -5.50 -1.86
CA GLN A 45 -35.48 -5.82 -0.74
C GLN A 45 -36.66 -4.84 -0.62
N HIS A 46 -36.40 -3.55 -0.87
CA HIS A 46 -37.45 -2.54 -0.92
C HIS A 46 -38.35 -2.68 -2.15
N PHE A 47 -37.86 -3.25 -3.25
CA PHE A 47 -38.70 -3.56 -4.41
C PHE A 47 -39.70 -4.67 -4.09
N ASP A 48 -39.27 -5.72 -3.39
CA ASP A 48 -40.08 -6.90 -3.04
C ASP A 48 -41.08 -6.67 -1.88
N ALA A 49 -41.04 -5.51 -1.21
CA ALA A 49 -41.91 -5.21 -0.07
C ALA A 49 -43.31 -4.72 -0.50
N ASP A 50 -44.36 -5.27 0.12
CA ASP A 50 -45.78 -5.02 -0.20
C ASP A 50 -46.25 -3.55 -0.09
N GLN A 51 -45.48 -2.66 0.56
CA GLN A 51 -45.76 -1.22 0.69
C GLN A 51 -44.93 -0.33 -0.25
N SER A 52 -44.24 -0.94 -1.21
CA SER A 52 -43.28 -0.23 -2.05
C SER A 52 -43.94 0.59 -3.16
N MET A 53 -43.52 1.85 -3.28
CA MET A 53 -43.81 2.69 -4.46
C MET A 53 -43.09 2.17 -5.73
N ALA A 54 -42.34 1.06 -5.63
CA ALA A 54 -41.71 0.38 -6.75
C ALA A 54 -42.69 -0.05 -7.84
N VAL A 55 -43.94 -0.38 -7.49
CA VAL A 55 -44.97 -0.72 -8.48
C VAL A 55 -45.31 0.47 -9.38
N LEU A 56 -45.20 1.70 -8.86
CA LEU A 56 -45.48 2.93 -9.62
C LEU A 56 -44.28 3.38 -10.47
N PHE A 57 -43.05 3.03 -10.08
CA PHE A 57 -41.82 3.47 -10.75
C PHE A 57 -40.77 2.36 -10.94
N PRO A 58 -41.09 1.23 -11.59
CA PRO A 58 -40.17 0.10 -11.73
C PRO A 58 -38.90 0.47 -12.51
N ASP A 59 -39.00 1.32 -13.52
CA ASP A 59 -37.85 1.77 -14.31
C ASP A 59 -36.81 2.55 -13.50
N LEU A 60 -37.26 3.34 -12.51
CA LEU A 60 -36.35 4.09 -11.64
C LEU A 60 -35.57 3.15 -10.72
N TYR A 61 -36.23 2.11 -10.19
CA TYR A 61 -35.57 1.10 -9.36
C TYR A 61 -34.57 0.27 -10.16
N HIS A 62 -34.96 -0.25 -11.33
CA HIS A 62 -34.05 -1.01 -12.20
C HIS A 62 -32.81 -0.19 -12.58
N ARG A 63 -32.98 1.09 -12.96
CA ARG A 63 -31.85 1.99 -13.26
C ARG A 63 -30.97 2.21 -12.04
N ARG A 64 -31.54 2.38 -10.86
CA ARG A 64 -30.78 2.64 -9.63
C ARG A 64 -29.99 1.41 -9.18
N ILE A 65 -30.59 0.23 -9.26
CA ILE A 65 -29.93 -1.06 -9.00
C ILE A 65 -28.79 -1.27 -10.01
N ALA A 66 -29.06 -1.10 -11.31
CA ALA A 66 -28.03 -1.22 -12.36
C ALA A 66 -26.86 -0.23 -12.11
N ASN A 67 -27.16 1.01 -11.76
CA ASN A 67 -26.14 2.01 -11.45
C ASN A 67 -25.34 1.69 -10.18
N ALA A 68 -25.93 1.02 -9.19
CA ALA A 68 -25.23 0.56 -7.99
C ALA A 68 -24.29 -0.60 -8.33
N LEU A 69 -24.74 -1.57 -9.13
CA LEU A 69 -23.91 -2.68 -9.61
C LEU A 69 -22.74 -2.21 -10.48
N VAL A 70 -22.96 -1.27 -11.39
CA VAL A 70 -21.88 -0.67 -12.21
C VAL A 70 -20.84 0.02 -11.33
N ARG A 71 -21.28 0.74 -10.27
CA ARG A 71 -20.36 1.38 -9.31
C ARG A 71 -19.58 0.37 -8.48
N GLN A 72 -20.21 -0.75 -8.09
CA GLN A 72 -19.55 -1.85 -7.40
C GLN A 72 -18.46 -2.45 -8.29
N GLU A 73 -18.79 -2.77 -9.54
CA GLU A 73 -17.85 -3.39 -10.49
C GLU A 73 -16.65 -2.47 -10.79
N ALA A 74 -16.90 -1.19 -11.05
CA ALA A 74 -15.84 -0.20 -11.25
C ALA A 74 -14.91 -0.04 -10.02
N SER A 75 -15.48 -0.11 -8.81
CA SER A 75 -14.70 -0.06 -7.56
C SER A 75 -13.86 -1.33 -7.37
N LEU A 76 -14.39 -2.51 -7.72
CA LEU A 76 -13.65 -3.77 -7.67
C LEU A 76 -12.51 -3.81 -8.71
N GLU A 77 -12.74 -3.28 -9.91
CA GLU A 77 -11.70 -3.17 -10.92
C GLU A 77 -10.56 -2.24 -10.45
N SER A 78 -10.92 -1.09 -9.88
CA SER A 78 -9.96 -0.15 -9.29
C SER A 78 -9.17 -0.80 -8.15
N ALA A 79 -9.83 -1.60 -7.29
CA ALA A 79 -9.16 -2.37 -6.25
C ALA A 79 -8.15 -3.37 -6.84
N ARG A 80 -8.50 -4.11 -7.91
CA ARG A 80 -7.58 -5.05 -8.58
C ARG A 80 -6.35 -4.35 -9.15
N GLN A 81 -6.53 -3.16 -9.72
CA GLN A 81 -5.41 -2.36 -10.21
C GLN A 81 -4.47 -1.95 -9.05
N GLU A 82 -5.03 -1.52 -7.92
CA GLU A 82 -4.23 -1.20 -6.73
C GLU A 82 -3.45 -2.40 -6.17
N VAL A 83 -4.00 -3.63 -6.20
CA VAL A 83 -3.24 -4.83 -5.80
C VAL A 83 -1.96 -5.00 -6.61
N THR A 84 -2.01 -4.75 -7.92
CA THR A 84 -0.84 -4.84 -8.80
C THR A 84 0.21 -3.77 -8.43
N LEU A 85 -0.24 -2.57 -8.05
CA LEU A 85 0.62 -1.49 -7.58
C LEU A 85 1.24 -1.81 -6.21
N ILE A 86 0.48 -2.40 -5.29
CA ILE A 86 0.97 -2.86 -3.97
C ILE A 86 2.05 -3.93 -4.13
N ALA A 87 1.84 -4.89 -5.04
CA ALA A 87 2.82 -5.95 -5.32
C ALA A 87 4.13 -5.35 -5.84
N THR A 88 4.04 -4.42 -6.80
CA THR A 88 5.19 -3.71 -7.36
C THR A 88 5.91 -2.86 -6.32
N ALA A 89 5.16 -2.11 -5.51
CA ALA A 89 5.70 -1.29 -4.42
C ALA A 89 6.41 -2.16 -3.37
N THR A 90 5.83 -3.31 -3.01
CA THR A 90 6.43 -4.27 -2.08
C THR A 90 7.75 -4.82 -2.61
N ALA A 91 7.82 -5.18 -3.90
CA ALA A 91 9.07 -5.61 -4.52
C ALA A 91 10.15 -4.52 -4.46
N ARG A 92 9.80 -3.27 -4.75
CA ARG A 92 10.73 -2.12 -4.66
C ARG A 92 11.21 -1.87 -3.25
N THR A 93 10.32 -1.85 -2.25
CA THR A 93 10.69 -1.68 -0.84
C THR A 93 11.68 -2.77 -0.40
N ASN A 94 11.40 -4.04 -0.75
CA ASN A 94 12.29 -5.17 -0.44
C ASN A 94 13.70 -5.01 -1.06
N MET A 95 13.78 -4.56 -2.32
CA MET A 95 15.07 -4.30 -2.97
C MET A 95 15.86 -3.20 -2.26
N VAL A 96 15.20 -2.09 -1.92
CA VAL A 96 15.86 -0.96 -1.25
C VAL A 96 16.28 -1.32 0.18
N GLU A 97 15.46 -2.07 0.91
CA GLU A 97 15.81 -2.57 2.23
C GLU A 97 17.04 -3.47 2.20
N ARG A 98 17.14 -4.38 1.22
CA ARG A 98 18.32 -5.23 1.04
C ARG A 98 19.56 -4.37 0.81
N ALA A 99 19.49 -3.43 -0.13
CA ALA A 99 20.59 -2.51 -0.40
C ALA A 99 21.01 -1.68 0.83
N TYR A 100 20.04 -1.22 1.63
CA TYR A 100 20.31 -0.52 2.88
C TYR A 100 21.02 -1.41 3.91
N LYS A 101 20.54 -2.65 4.10
CA LYS A 101 21.14 -3.63 5.01
C LYS A 101 22.58 -3.96 4.60
N ASP A 102 22.84 -4.11 3.30
CA ASP A 102 24.18 -4.43 2.80
C ASP A 102 25.17 -3.28 3.02
N VAL A 103 24.79 -2.04 2.68
CA VAL A 103 25.62 -0.86 2.95
C VAL A 103 25.85 -0.67 4.45
N ARG A 104 24.82 -0.88 5.28
CA ARG A 104 24.96 -0.81 6.73
C ARG A 104 25.98 -1.83 7.26
N ARG A 105 25.93 -3.09 6.80
CA ARG A 105 26.90 -4.12 7.19
C ARG A 105 28.31 -3.83 6.71
N GLN A 106 28.46 -3.14 5.57
CA GLN A 106 29.76 -2.71 5.08
C GLN A 106 30.34 -1.58 5.94
N ASP A 107 29.53 -0.54 6.22
CA ASP A 107 29.93 0.56 7.11
C ASP A 107 30.34 0.06 8.51
N GLU A 108 29.63 -0.93 9.06
CA GLU A 108 29.96 -1.52 10.37
C GLU A 108 31.29 -2.28 10.33
N ARG A 109 31.58 -3.02 9.25
CA ARG A 109 32.87 -3.70 9.05
C ARG A 109 34.02 -2.72 8.89
N GLU A 110 33.87 -1.72 8.03
CA GLU A 110 34.90 -0.70 7.80
C GLU A 110 35.23 0.09 9.08
N ARG A 111 34.22 0.37 9.92
CA ARG A 111 34.45 0.97 11.24
C ARG A 111 35.21 0.05 12.17
N SER A 112 34.76 -1.21 12.30
CA SER A 112 35.46 -2.18 13.15
C SER A 112 36.91 -2.39 12.72
N ASP A 113 37.19 -2.39 11.42
CA ASP A 113 38.56 -2.56 10.92
C ASP A 113 39.42 -1.31 11.18
N ARG A 114 38.85 -0.10 11.07
CA ARG A 114 39.54 1.13 11.51
C ARG A 114 39.84 1.11 12.99
N ASP A 115 38.85 0.79 13.83
CA ASP A 115 39.02 0.75 15.29
C ASP A 115 40.13 -0.25 15.68
N ARG A 116 40.23 -1.39 14.98
CA ARG A 116 41.32 -2.36 15.16
C ARG A 116 42.69 -1.81 14.74
N LEU A 117 42.76 -1.11 13.61
CA LEU A 117 44.00 -0.50 13.13
C LEU A 117 44.47 0.62 14.08
N ASP A 118 43.55 1.43 14.59
CA ASP A 118 43.84 2.49 15.56
C ASP A 118 44.39 1.90 16.87
N LEU A 119 43.81 0.80 17.36
CA LEU A 119 44.33 0.07 18.53
C LEU A 119 45.76 -0.46 18.30
N VAL A 120 46.05 -0.99 17.11
CA VAL A 120 47.39 -1.48 16.75
C VAL A 120 48.38 -0.32 16.64
N ALA A 121 47.97 0.80 16.04
CA ALA A 121 48.79 2.00 15.92
C ALA A 121 49.11 2.59 17.31
N GLN A 122 48.12 2.64 18.20
CA GLN A 122 48.30 3.10 19.57
C GLN A 122 49.26 2.20 20.37
N ARG A 123 49.17 0.87 20.22
CA ARG A 123 50.13 -0.07 20.83
C ARG A 123 51.56 0.15 20.31
N ARG A 124 51.74 0.35 19.01
CA ARG A 124 53.07 0.58 18.41
C ARG A 124 53.69 1.92 18.77
N GLY A 125 52.89 2.93 19.11
CA GLY A 125 53.39 4.24 19.55
C GLY A 125 53.74 4.31 21.04
N GLN A 126 53.48 3.24 21.81
CA GLN A 126 53.81 3.14 23.24
C GLN A 126 55.09 2.32 23.51
N GLU A 127 55.68 1.73 22.47
CA GLU A 127 57.04 1.15 22.45
C GLU A 127 58.06 2.21 22.01
#